data_AF-A0A959FG10-F1
#
_entry.id   AF-A0A959FG10-F1
#
_cell.length_a   1.000
_cell.length_b   1.000
_cell.length_c   1.000
_cell.angle_alpha   90.00
_cell.angle_beta   90.00
_cell.angle_gamma   90.00
#
_symmetry.space_group_name_H-M   'P 1'
#
loop_
_entity.id
_entity.type
_entity.pdbx_description
1 polymer ?
#
loop_
_entity_poly.entity_id
_entity_poly.type
_entity_poly.pdbx_seq_one_letter_code
_entity_poly.pdbx_strand_id
1 'polypeptide(L)'
;TGFGAGAGYRWYLSEGERPKGLYAGPIANVSFIGTNDDFVGNYTLITLGAVIGYQLRLAERWYLDFNVGPTYGIITGNAGDNSDVYGDGILPALSIAVVGYVLN
;
A
#
# COMPACT_ATOMS: atom_id res chain seq x y z
N THR A 1 -6.04 13.61 9.34
CA THR A 1 -5.97 13.45 7.87
C THR A 1 -4.62 12.87 7.52
N GLY A 2 -4.44 12.21 6.37
CA GLY A 2 -3.16 11.59 6.04
C GLY A 2 -2.92 11.42 4.55
N PHE A 3 -1.65 11.23 4.19
CA PHE A 3 -1.22 10.91 2.84
C PHE A 3 -0.11 9.87 2.90
N GLY A 4 0.08 9.12 1.83
CA GLY A 4 1.12 8.11 1.76
C GLY A 4 1.58 7.88 0.34
N ALA A 5 2.72 7.24 0.23
CA ALA A 5 3.28 6.78 -1.03
C ALA A 5 3.75 5.34 -0.87
N GLY A 6 3.69 4.59 -1.95
CA GLY A 6 4.11 3.21 -1.96
C GLY A 6 4.63 2.79 -3.31
N ALA A 7 5.41 1.73 -3.28
CA ALA A 7 5.92 1.05 -4.46
C ALA A 7 5.71 -0.45 -4.30
N GLY A 8 5.54 -1.12 -5.42
CA GLY A 8 5.42 -2.57 -5.46
C GLY A 8 5.89 -3.09 -6.81
N TYR A 9 6.36 -4.33 -6.81
CA TYR A 9 6.70 -5.04 -8.04
C TYR A 9 5.64 -6.11 -8.30
N ARG A 10 5.23 -6.32 -9.56
CA ARG A 10 4.21 -7.31 -9.91
C ARG A 10 4.79 -8.38 -10.84
N TRP A 11 4.81 -9.63 -10.39
CA TRP A 11 5.02 -10.80 -11.25
C TRP A 11 3.67 -11.34 -11.71
N TYR A 12 3.36 -11.17 -13.00
CA TYR A 12 2.14 -11.72 -13.59
C TYR A 12 2.27 -13.23 -13.76
N LEU A 13 1.33 -13.96 -13.15
CA LEU A 13 1.27 -15.43 -13.10
C LEU A 13 0.42 -16.01 -14.23
N SER A 14 -0.36 -15.19 -14.94
CA SER A 14 -1.15 -15.62 -16.10
C SER A 14 -0.35 -15.51 -17.41
N GLU A 15 -0.51 -16.47 -18.31
CA GLU A 15 0.15 -16.55 -19.63
C GLU A 15 -0.42 -15.58 -20.69
N GLY A 16 -1.09 -14.49 -20.28
CA GLY A 16 -1.79 -13.55 -21.17
C GLY A 16 -1.06 -12.23 -21.43
N GLU A 17 -1.71 -11.35 -22.22
CA GLU A 17 -1.26 -9.97 -22.44
C GLU A 17 -1.10 -9.22 -21.11
N ARG A 18 0.13 -8.80 -20.80
CA ARG A 18 0.42 -7.95 -19.64
C ARG A 18 0.13 -6.48 -20.00
N PRO A 19 -0.39 -5.66 -19.06
CA PRO A 19 -0.66 -5.95 -17.66
C PRO A 19 -2.12 -6.35 -17.37
N LYS A 20 -2.49 -7.62 -17.58
CA LYS A 20 -3.79 -8.20 -17.20
C LYS A 20 -3.58 -9.55 -16.51
N GLY A 21 -4.44 -9.86 -15.55
CA GLY A 21 -4.52 -11.17 -14.91
C GLY A 21 -3.96 -11.21 -13.49
N LEU A 22 -3.75 -12.43 -12.99
CA LEU A 22 -3.24 -12.68 -11.64
C LEU A 22 -1.79 -12.26 -11.52
N TYR A 23 -1.42 -11.66 -10.39
CA TYR A 23 -0.04 -11.37 -10.04
C TYR A 23 0.24 -11.61 -8.57
N ALA A 24 1.53 -11.72 -8.24
CA ALA A 24 2.03 -11.65 -6.88
C ALA A 24 3.23 -10.70 -6.81
N GLY A 25 3.57 -10.20 -5.63
CA GLY A 25 4.59 -9.15 -5.55
C GLY A 25 4.88 -8.61 -4.14
N PRO A 26 6.10 -8.12 -3.85
CA PRO A 26 6.32 -7.33 -2.67
C PRO A 26 5.69 -5.94 -2.81
N ILE A 27 5.31 -5.37 -1.67
CA ILE A 27 4.90 -3.97 -1.55
C ILE A 27 5.64 -3.31 -0.39
N ALA A 28 5.89 -2.02 -0.53
CA ALA A 28 6.43 -1.15 0.49
C ALA A 28 5.65 0.17 0.48
N ASN A 29 5.15 0.61 1.63
CA ASN A 29 4.45 1.89 1.74
C ASN A 29 4.93 2.69 2.94
N VAL A 30 4.88 4.02 2.80
CA VAL A 30 5.02 4.97 3.90
C VAL A 30 3.78 5.86 3.92
N SER A 31 3.17 5.97 5.09
CA SER A 31 1.96 6.77 5.30
C SER A 31 2.18 7.73 6.47
N PHE A 32 1.88 9.01 6.25
CA PHE A 32 1.89 10.05 7.27
C PHE A 32 0.45 10.34 7.68
N ILE A 33 0.16 10.17 8.96
CA ILE A 33 -1.19 10.24 9.48
C ILE A 33 -1.21 11.30 10.57
N GLY A 34 -1.89 12.40 10.27
CA GLY A 34 -2.22 13.44 11.23
C GLY A 34 -3.50 13.12 11.97
N THR A 35 -3.48 13.42 13.26
CA THR A 35 -4.60 13.28 14.18
C THR A 35 -4.99 14.65 14.72
N ASN A 36 -6.26 14.81 15.07
CA ASN A 36 -6.80 16.05 15.66
C ASN A 36 -6.96 15.89 17.18
N ASP A 37 -6.24 14.96 17.78
CA ASP A 37 -6.25 14.67 19.21
C ASP A 37 -5.09 15.43 19.86
N ASP A 38 -5.37 16.16 20.94
CA ASP A 38 -4.36 16.93 21.69
C ASP A 38 -3.34 16.01 22.40
N PHE A 39 -3.66 14.72 22.58
CA PHE A 39 -2.82 13.74 23.28
C PHE A 39 -1.96 12.88 22.36
N VAL A 40 -2.30 12.79 21.08
CA VAL A 40 -1.61 11.95 20.11
C VAL A 40 -1.08 12.87 19.02
N GLY A 41 0.23 12.88 18.77
CA GLY A 41 0.78 13.65 17.65
C GLY A 41 0.74 12.86 16.34
N ASN A 42 1.31 13.47 15.29
CA ASN A 42 1.38 12.85 13.98
C ASN A 42 2.23 11.57 14.02
N TYR A 43 1.80 10.53 13.31
CA TYR A 43 2.53 9.26 13.21
C TYR A 43 2.80 8.87 11.77
N THR A 44 3.92 8.17 11.60
CA THR A 44 4.38 7.59 10.35
C THR A 44 4.22 6.09 10.44
N LEU A 45 3.55 5.50 9.46
CA LEU A 45 3.42 4.05 9.29
C LEU A 45 4.25 3.62 8.09
N ILE A 46 5.26 2.79 8.33
CA ILE A 46 6.05 2.11 7.31
C ILE A 46 5.54 0.69 7.22
N THR A 47 5.20 0.21 6.02
CA THR A 47 4.75 -1.16 5.79
C THR A 47 5.61 -1.84 4.74
N LEU A 48 5.93 -3.11 4.99
CA LEU A 48 6.55 -4.02 4.03
C LEU A 48 5.72 -5.30 3.99
N GLY A 49 5.47 -5.84 2.81
CA GLY A 49 4.74 -7.09 2.72
C GLY A 49 4.74 -7.67 1.32
N ALA A 50 3.85 -8.64 1.14
CA ALA A 50 3.63 -9.28 -0.13
C ALA A 50 2.13 -9.34 -0.41
N VAL A 51 1.76 -9.22 -1.67
CA VAL A 51 0.37 -9.27 -2.12
C VAL A 51 0.20 -10.30 -3.22
N ILE A 52 -1.02 -10.82 -3.29
CA ILE A 52 -1.58 -11.38 -4.51
C ILE A 52 -2.62 -10.39 -5.03
N GLY A 53 -2.76 -10.30 -6.33
CA GLY A 53 -3.73 -9.40 -6.94
C GLY A 53 -4.20 -9.85 -8.30
N TYR A 54 -5.18 -9.13 -8.81
CA TYR A 54 -5.76 -9.34 -10.13
C TYR A 54 -5.98 -7.99 -10.80
N GLN A 55 -5.47 -7.86 -12.02
CA GLN A 55 -5.63 -6.66 -12.83
C GLN A 55 -6.57 -6.93 -14.00
N LEU A 56 -7.69 -6.21 -14.04
CA LEU A 56 -8.70 -6.26 -15.10
C LEU A 56 -8.51 -5.10 -16.07
N ARG A 57 -8.50 -5.37 -17.37
CA ARG A 57 -8.48 -4.32 -18.42
C ARG A 57 -9.88 -3.73 -18.58
N LEU A 58 -10.02 -2.43 -18.33
CA LEU A 58 -11.27 -1.68 -18.56
C LEU A 58 -11.29 -1.06 -19.97
N ALA A 59 -10.17 -0.47 -20.39
CA ALA A 59 -9.95 0.11 -21.71
C ALA A 59 -8.48 -0.11 -22.13
N GLU A 60 -8.06 0.40 -23.29
CA GLU A 60 -6.67 0.23 -23.78
C GLU A 60 -5.60 0.66 -22.78
N ARG A 61 -5.87 1.73 -22.02
CA ARG A 61 -4.90 2.34 -21.09
C ARG A 61 -5.35 2.35 -19.63
N TRP A 62 -6.51 1.77 -19.34
CA TRP A 62 -7.13 1.81 -18.01
C TRP A 62 -7.37 0.41 -17.48
N TYR A 63 -6.94 0.19 -16.26
CA TYR A 63 -7.05 -1.09 -15.57
C TYR A 63 -7.67 -0.89 -14.19
N LEU A 64 -8.43 -1.88 -13.75
CA LEU A 64 -8.88 -1.99 -12.38
C LEU A 64 -7.99 -3.01 -11.68
N ASP A 65 -7.32 -2.57 -10.62
CA ASP A 65 -6.39 -3.37 -9.83
C ASP A 65 -6.99 -3.68 -8.47
N PHE A 66 -6.96 -4.96 -8.10
CA PHE A 66 -7.35 -5.45 -6.79
C PHE A 66 -6.19 -6.22 -6.21
N ASN A 67 -5.82 -5.96 -4.96
CA ASN A 67 -4.82 -6.77 -4.27
C ASN A 67 -5.09 -6.92 -2.78
N VAL A 68 -4.58 -8.01 -2.24
CA VAL A 68 -4.64 -8.33 -0.82
C VAL A 68 -3.38 -9.08 -0.40
N GLY A 69 -2.94 -8.89 0.83
CA GLY A 69 -1.88 -9.71 1.40
C GLY A 69 -1.43 -9.24 2.78
N PRO A 70 -0.56 -10.01 3.43
CA PRO A 70 0.00 -9.61 4.71
C PRO A 70 1.07 -8.52 4.53
N THR A 71 1.09 -7.58 5.47
CA THR A 71 2.17 -6.63 5.67
C THR A 71 2.62 -6.65 7.11
N TYR A 72 3.87 -6.28 7.33
CA TYR A 72 4.39 -5.92 8.64
C TYR A 72 4.56 -4.41 8.67
N GLY A 73 3.95 -3.79 9.67
CA GLY A 73 3.93 -2.35 9.89
C GLY A 73 4.82 -1.95 11.05
N ILE A 74 5.52 -0.84 10.90
CA ILE A 74 6.22 -0.13 11.98
C ILE A 74 5.59 1.26 12.06
N ILE A 75 5.07 1.60 13.24
CA ILE A 75 4.52 2.89 13.58
C ILE A 75 5.57 3.64 14.40
N THR A 76 5.92 4.83 13.94
CA THR A 76 6.79 5.77 14.66
C THR A 76 6.14 7.14 14.68
N GLY A 77 6.13 7.80 15.83
CA GLY A 77 5.54 9.12 15.97
C GLY A 77 5.89 9.77 17.29
N ASN A 78 5.46 11.02 17.45
CA ASN A 78 5.61 11.75 18.70
C ASN A 78 4.20 11.90 19.32
N ALA A 79 4.02 11.51 20.58
CA ALA A 79 2.84 11.82 21.37
C ALA A 79 3.20 12.84 22.46
N GLY A 80 2.74 14.09 22.28
CA GLY A 80 2.85 15.15 23.29
C GLY A 80 4.26 15.40 23.84
N ASP A 81 4.34 16.09 24.98
CA ASP A 81 5.60 16.57 25.60
C ASP A 81 6.50 15.44 26.17
N ASN A 82 7.08 14.62 25.29
CA ASN A 82 8.17 13.65 25.50
C ASN A 82 7.79 12.16 25.55
N SER A 83 6.78 11.69 24.82
CA SER A 83 6.62 10.24 24.60
C SER A 83 6.76 9.85 23.13
N ASP A 84 7.80 9.07 22.84
CA ASP A 84 7.98 8.44 21.53
C ASP A 84 6.95 7.31 21.39
N VAL A 85 6.14 7.36 20.34
CA VAL A 85 5.23 6.28 19.99
C VAL A 85 5.98 5.33 19.06
N TYR A 86 6.28 4.14 19.57
CA TYR A 86 6.82 3.03 18.78
C TYR A 86 5.89 1.82 18.92
N GLY A 87 5.50 1.24 17.79
CA GLY A 87 4.75 0.00 17.75
C GLY A 87 4.95 -0.72 16.43
N ASP A 88 4.84 -2.04 16.44
CA ASP A 88 5.00 -2.87 15.25
C ASP A 88 4.00 -4.03 15.26
N GLY A 89 3.73 -4.57 14.08
CA GLY A 89 2.85 -5.73 13.97
C GLY A 89 2.40 -6.08 12.57
N ILE A 90 1.64 -7.16 12.48
CA ILE A 90 1.07 -7.66 11.23
C ILE A 90 -0.21 -6.88 10.91
N LEU A 91 -0.30 -6.37 9.69
CA LEU A 91 -1.43 -5.61 9.16
C LEU A 91 -1.88 -6.22 7.82
N PRO A 92 -3.18 -6.28 7.52
CA PRO A 92 -3.64 -6.62 6.19
C PRO A 92 -3.39 -5.44 5.24
N ALA A 93 -2.85 -5.72 4.06
CA ALA A 93 -2.94 -4.81 2.91
C ALA A 93 -4.14 -5.20 2.05
N LEU A 94 -4.94 -4.20 1.68
CA LEU A 94 -6.05 -4.31 0.75
C LEU A 94 -6.07 -3.06 -0.12
N SER A 95 -6.17 -3.23 -1.43
CA SER A 95 -6.30 -2.11 -2.36
C SER A 95 -7.26 -2.42 -3.49
N ILE A 96 -8.03 -1.39 -3.87
CA ILE A 96 -8.83 -1.33 -5.09
C ILE A 96 -8.48 0.00 -5.75
N ALA A 97 -7.91 -0.03 -6.94
CA ALA A 97 -7.45 1.17 -7.62
C ALA A 97 -7.72 1.10 -9.13
N VAL A 98 -8.09 2.24 -9.72
CA VAL A 98 -8.03 2.43 -11.16
C VAL A 98 -6.62 2.90 -11.52
N VAL A 99 -5.91 2.09 -12.29
CA VAL A 99 -4.51 2.35 -12.67
C VAL A 99 -4.47 2.66 -14.17
N GLY A 100 -3.98 3.86 -14.49
CA GLY A 100 -3.64 4.24 -15.87
C GLY A 100 -2.25 3.71 -16.22
N TYR A 101 -2.10 3.12 -17.40
CA TYR A 101 -0.80 2.68 -17.93
C TYR A 101 -0.47 3.49 -19.20
N VAL A 102 0.74 4.05 -19.26
CA VAL A 102 1.33 4.60 -20.48
C VAL A 102 2.44 3.64 -20.90
N LEU A 103 2.15 2.80 -21.89
CA LEU A 103 3.20 2.08 -22.63
C LEU A 103 3.71 3.07 -23.69
N ASN A 104 4.99 3.43 -23.62
CA ASN A 104 5.71 4.00 -24.77
C ASN A 104 6.13 2.87 -25.70
#